data_AF-A0A7V5X2Q6-F1
#
_entry.id   AF-A0A7V5X2Q6-F1
#
_cell.length_a   1.000
_cell.length_b   1.000
_cell.length_c   1.000
_cell.angle_alpha   90.00
_cell.angle_beta   90.00
_cell.angle_gamma   90.00
#
_symmetry.space_group_name_H-M   'P 1'
#
loop_
_entity.id
_entity.type
_entity.pdbx_description
1 polymer ?
#
loop_
_entity_poly.entity_id
_entity_poly.type
_entity_poly.pdbx_seq_one_letter_code
_entity_poly.pdbx_strand_id
1 'polypeptide(L)'
;MDCYPVFQVVLLNSPLVSIHFHNTTIIHSHHRMFRVYITHRDKAVYMKKCVLIILDGIGDRAIAELSNRTPLQAAHTPTLDRLCSLGSNGLFHAGMPGQALPSENAHFAIFGYDEQDFPGRGALEALGAGVDISPGDVCVLSHFASLKEKHGTLILERDKPAAEHDEAEALIDAVREYRIGGVDIRFHQTRGLFGVIVLSGDVSPCITDTNPMREGALLMEVKPWLTHSRDMKARNCAQALKAYLLWAYEMLCHHRVNTHRAEFPINGIVTQRAGRLRAVRPFQR
;
A
#
# COMPACT_ATOMS: atom_id res chain seq x y z
N MET A 1 9.72 7.08 15.92
CA MET A 1 8.78 6.24 16.68
C MET A 1 8.46 5.06 15.78
N ASP A 2 9.21 3.98 15.91
CA ASP A 2 9.01 2.82 15.06
C ASP A 2 7.98 1.91 15.73
N CYS A 3 6.72 2.05 15.34
CA CYS A 3 5.68 1.08 15.65
C CYS A 3 5.99 -0.20 14.87
N TYR A 4 6.37 -1.25 15.59
CA TYR A 4 6.45 -2.60 15.03
C TYR A 4 5.06 -3.21 15.18
N PRO A 5 4.31 -3.46 14.09
CA PRO A 5 3.01 -4.08 14.22
C PRO A 5 3.19 -5.57 14.54
N VAL A 6 3.12 -5.91 15.83
CA VAL A 6 2.94 -7.28 16.27
C VAL A 6 1.43 -7.56 16.24
N PHE A 7 0.97 -8.15 15.15
CA PHE A 7 -0.43 -8.55 15.01
C PHE A 7 -0.67 -9.82 15.82
N GLN A 8 -1.59 -9.79 16.78
CA GLN A 8 -2.05 -10.98 17.48
C GLN A 8 -3.41 -11.37 16.90
N VAL A 9 -3.45 -12.48 16.14
CA VAL A 9 -4.69 -13.02 15.58
C VAL A 9 -5.32 -13.94 16.63
N VAL A 10 -6.57 -13.63 17.03
CA VAL A 10 -7.39 -14.54 17.85
C VAL A 10 -8.32 -15.30 16.92
N LEU A 11 -8.08 -16.60 16.74
CA LEU A 11 -8.97 -17.49 15.99
C LEU A 11 -9.87 -18.26 16.96
N LEU A 12 -11.19 -18.16 16.76
CA LEU A 12 -12.20 -18.91 17.51
C LEU A 12 -12.99 -19.82 16.57
N ASN A 13 -12.95 -21.14 16.78
CA ASN A 13 -13.89 -21.82 17.68
C ASN A 13 -13.85 -23.37 17.54
N SER A 14 -14.07 -24.04 18.67
CA SER A 14 -14.38 -25.47 18.90
C SER A 14 -13.19 -26.42 19.10
N PRO A 15 -13.23 -27.29 20.14
CA PRO A 15 -12.20 -28.31 20.44
C PRO A 15 -12.04 -29.41 19.35
N LEU A 16 -12.75 -29.27 18.23
CA LEU A 16 -12.75 -30.19 17.09
C LEU A 16 -12.03 -29.62 15.85
N VAL A 17 -11.50 -28.39 15.93
CA VAL A 17 -10.74 -27.76 14.83
C VAL A 17 -9.30 -27.56 15.30
N SER A 18 -8.37 -28.32 14.73
CA SER A 18 -6.93 -28.12 14.95
C SER A 18 -6.41 -27.23 13.83
N ILE A 19 -5.94 -26.04 14.19
CA ILE A 19 -5.21 -25.15 13.29
C ILE A 19 -3.73 -25.50 13.44
N HIS A 20 -3.16 -26.12 12.41
CA HIS A 20 -1.77 -26.52 12.44
C HIS A 20 -0.91 -25.43 11.80
N PHE A 21 -0.12 -24.73 12.63
CA PHE A 21 1.02 -23.95 12.16
C PHE A 21 2.18 -24.92 11.89
N HIS A 22 2.34 -25.39 10.65
CA HIS A 22 3.46 -26.28 10.32
C HIS A 22 4.77 -25.49 10.27
N ASN A 23 5.64 -25.75 11.25
CA ASN A 23 7.06 -25.42 11.21
C ASN A 23 7.81 -26.71 10.91
N THR A 24 8.16 -26.99 9.65
CA THR A 24 9.10 -28.08 9.38
C THR A 24 10.50 -27.50 9.46
N THR A 25 11.15 -27.69 10.60
CA THR A 25 12.59 -27.50 10.71
C THR A 25 13.29 -28.72 10.11
N ILE A 26 13.85 -28.55 8.92
CA ILE A 26 15.10 -29.22 8.53
C ILE A 26 16.10 -28.08 8.26
N ILE A 27 17.28 -28.22 8.85
CA ILE A 27 18.39 -27.29 8.75
C ILE A 27 18.94 -27.36 7.31
N HIS A 28 18.42 -26.53 6.40
CA HIS A 28 19.10 -25.87 5.27
C HIS A 28 18.09 -25.25 4.29
N SER A 29 18.45 -24.07 3.76
CA SER A 29 17.79 -23.27 2.71
C SER A 29 16.67 -22.30 3.13
N HIS A 30 16.72 -21.12 2.49
CA HIS A 30 16.03 -19.88 2.77
C HIS A 30 14.53 -19.92 2.41
N HIS A 31 13.75 -19.12 3.15
CA HIS A 31 12.30 -18.89 3.09
C HIS A 31 11.42 -19.92 3.82
N ARG A 32 10.80 -19.50 4.94
CA ARG A 32 9.71 -20.21 5.61
C ARG A 32 8.44 -19.37 5.55
N MET A 33 7.40 -19.96 4.96
CA MET A 33 6.06 -19.42 4.85
C MET A 33 5.19 -20.02 5.97
N PHE A 34 4.42 -19.20 6.68
CA PHE A 34 3.41 -19.70 7.61
C PHE A 34 2.15 -20.04 6.80
N ARG A 35 1.89 -21.34 6.60
CA ARG A 35 0.61 -21.79 6.04
C ARG A 35 -0.33 -22.18 7.19
N VAL A 36 -1.48 -21.50 7.24
CA VAL A 36 -2.58 -21.85 8.14
C VAL A 36 -3.40 -22.95 7.45
N TYR A 37 -3.26 -24.20 7.92
CA TYR A 37 -4.14 -25.28 7.51
C TYR A 37 -5.26 -25.46 8.54
N ILE A 38 -6.50 -25.30 8.10
CA ILE A 38 -7.69 -25.68 8.88
C ILE A 38 -8.05 -27.11 8.45
N THR A 39 -7.71 -28.11 9.27
CA THR A 39 -8.06 -29.51 8.99
C THR A 39 -9.17 -29.99 9.93
N HIS A 40 -10.24 -30.54 9.35
CA HIS A 40 -11.28 -31.24 10.10
C HIS A 40 -10.87 -32.68 10.37
N ARG A 41 -10.95 -33.14 11.62
CA ARG A 41 -10.65 -34.53 12.01
C ARG A 41 -11.78 -35.52 11.71
N ASP A 42 -13.01 -35.07 11.45
CA ASP A 42 -14.17 -35.94 11.24
C ASP A 42 -14.90 -35.66 9.92
N LYS A 43 -15.21 -36.74 9.19
CA LYS A 43 -15.89 -36.78 7.88
C LYS A 43 -17.36 -36.31 7.89
N ALA A 44 -17.87 -35.78 9.00
CA ALA A 44 -19.18 -35.13 9.06
C ALA A 44 -19.01 -33.62 8.85
N VAL A 45 -19.00 -33.19 7.59
CA VAL A 45 -18.73 -31.81 7.16
C VAL A 45 -19.94 -30.92 7.49
N TYR A 46 -20.10 -30.55 8.75
CA TYR A 46 -20.73 -29.28 9.06
C TYR A 46 -19.67 -28.20 8.80
N MET A 47 -19.82 -27.48 7.69
CA MET A 47 -19.02 -26.29 7.37
C MET A 47 -19.19 -25.29 8.52
N LYS A 48 -18.24 -25.27 9.45
CA LYS A 48 -18.20 -24.28 10.52
C LYS A 48 -17.79 -22.95 9.89
N LYS A 49 -18.57 -21.90 10.17
CA LYS A 49 -18.20 -20.54 9.77
C LYS A 49 -16.95 -20.14 10.54
N CYS A 50 -15.96 -19.60 9.83
CA CYS A 50 -14.76 -19.01 10.41
C CYS A 50 -14.94 -17.50 10.49
N VAL A 51 -14.60 -16.91 11.64
CA VAL A 51 -14.56 -15.45 11.82
C VAL A 51 -13.13 -15.07 12.15
N LEU A 52 -12.54 -14.23 11.29
CA LEU A 52 -11.23 -13.63 11.50
C LEU A 52 -11.43 -12.18 11.96
N ILE A 53 -10.91 -11.85 13.14
CA ILE A 53 -10.94 -10.49 13.68
C ILE A 53 -9.51 -9.95 13.67
N ILE A 54 -9.31 -8.82 12.99
CA ILE A 54 -8.02 -8.12 12.92
C ILE A 54 -8.17 -6.83 13.72
N LEU A 55 -7.33 -6.66 14.74
CA LEU A 55 -7.22 -5.44 15.52
C LEU A 55 -5.98 -4.70 15.02
N ASP A 56 -6.18 -3.76 14.08
CA ASP A 56 -5.07 -3.09 13.41
C ASP A 56 -4.24 -2.25 14.41
N GLY A 57 -2.91 -2.35 14.31
CA GLY A 57 -2.00 -1.65 15.22
C GLY A 57 -2.07 -2.06 16.69
N ILE A 58 -2.67 -3.21 17.04
CA ILE A 58 -2.84 -3.63 18.45
C ILE A 58 -1.53 -3.86 19.22
N GLY A 59 -0.46 -4.25 18.51
CA GLY A 59 0.85 -4.48 19.11
C GLY A 59 1.55 -3.18 19.46
N ASP A 60 2.03 -3.06 20.69
CA ASP A 60 2.75 -1.88 21.18
C ASP A 60 3.82 -2.24 22.22
N ARG A 61 4.61 -1.26 22.61
CA ARG A 61 5.62 -1.33 23.66
C ARG A 61 5.03 -0.93 25.01
N ALA A 62 5.66 -1.41 26.07
CA ALA A 62 5.38 -0.94 27.41
C ALA A 62 5.82 0.52 27.56
N ILE A 63 4.99 1.35 28.18
CA ILE A 63 5.27 2.77 28.42
C ILE A 63 5.11 3.14 29.90
N ALA A 64 5.87 4.12 30.36
CA ALA A 64 5.96 4.49 31.77
C ALA A 64 4.62 5.02 32.31
N GLU A 65 3.89 5.75 31.48
CA GLU A 65 2.57 6.33 31.76
C GLU A 65 1.51 5.26 32.06
N LEU A 66 1.72 4.03 31.56
CA LEU A 66 0.87 2.87 31.82
C LEU A 66 1.48 1.91 32.85
N SER A 67 2.33 2.43 33.75
CA SER A 67 3.03 1.62 34.75
C SER A 67 3.86 0.48 34.12
N ASN A 68 4.56 0.79 33.02
CA ASN A 68 5.35 -0.17 32.23
C ASN A 68 4.52 -1.34 31.64
N ARG A 69 3.28 -1.07 31.25
CA ARG A 69 2.40 -1.99 30.50
C ARG A 69 2.20 -1.49 29.07
N THR A 70 1.83 -2.38 28.16
CA THR A 70 1.33 -1.97 26.84
C THR A 70 -0.10 -1.41 26.95
N PRO A 71 -0.60 -0.63 25.97
CA PRO A 71 -2.00 -0.20 25.93
C PRO A 71 -2.99 -1.36 26.01
N LEU A 72 -2.74 -2.47 25.28
CA LEU A 72 -3.58 -3.66 25.35
C LEU A 72 -3.59 -4.27 26.76
N GLN A 73 -2.43 -4.35 27.41
CA GLN A 73 -2.35 -4.86 28.78
C GLN A 73 -3.08 -3.95 29.76
N ALA A 74 -2.97 -2.62 29.64
CA ALA A 74 -3.58 -1.66 30.56
C ALA A 74 -5.10 -1.54 30.38
N ALA A 75 -5.61 -1.81 29.18
CA ALA A 75 -7.04 -1.73 28.86
C ALA A 75 -7.86 -2.81 29.58
N HIS A 76 -9.08 -2.45 29.99
CA HIS A 76 -10.05 -3.41 30.52
C HIS A 76 -10.73 -4.15 29.35
N THR A 77 -10.31 -5.39 29.07
CA THR A 77 -10.75 -6.17 27.89
C THR A 77 -11.42 -7.51 28.24
N PRO A 78 -12.45 -7.52 29.11
CA PRO A 78 -13.02 -8.77 29.67
C PRO A 78 -13.56 -9.74 28.62
N THR A 79 -14.03 -9.22 27.48
CA THR A 79 -14.47 -10.06 26.36
C THR A 79 -13.30 -10.73 25.66
N LEU A 80 -12.22 -10.01 25.39
CA LEU A 80 -11.01 -10.58 24.78
C LEU A 80 -10.36 -11.58 25.73
N ASP A 81 -10.27 -11.25 27.02
CA ASP A 81 -9.75 -12.15 28.07
C ASP A 81 -10.54 -13.46 28.14
N ARG A 82 -11.88 -13.38 28.06
CA ARG A 82 -12.75 -14.56 28.02
C ARG A 82 -12.56 -15.38 26.75
N LEU A 83 -12.36 -14.73 25.59
CA LEU A 83 -12.09 -15.43 24.34
C LEU A 83 -10.75 -16.17 24.39
N CYS A 84 -9.72 -15.54 24.95
CA CYS A 84 -8.40 -16.14 25.15
C CYS A 84 -8.44 -17.32 26.12
N SER A 85 -9.24 -17.25 27.20
CA SER A 85 -9.33 -18.35 28.19
C SER A 85 -10.10 -19.57 27.69
N LEU A 86 -11.01 -19.40 26.72
CA LEU A 86 -11.78 -20.48 26.09
C LEU A 86 -11.11 -21.05 24.82
N GLY A 87 -10.04 -20.41 24.34
CA GLY A 87 -9.43 -20.66 23.04
C GLY A 87 -8.00 -21.20 23.10
N SER A 88 -7.34 -21.14 21.94
CA SER A 88 -5.89 -21.37 21.81
C SER A 88 -5.20 -20.05 21.50
N ASN A 89 -4.07 -19.80 22.16
CA ASN A 89 -3.36 -18.53 22.09
C ASN A 89 -1.97 -18.75 21.49
N GLY A 90 -1.46 -17.72 20.82
CA GLY A 90 -0.12 -17.71 20.25
C GLY A 90 0.29 -16.32 19.79
N LEU A 91 1.56 -16.20 19.41
CA LEU A 91 2.09 -15.03 18.71
C LEU A 91 2.02 -15.28 17.22
N PHE A 92 1.64 -14.24 16.46
CA PHE A 92 1.61 -14.30 15.01
C PHE A 92 2.59 -13.27 14.42
N HIS A 93 3.36 -13.72 13.45
CA HIS A 93 4.26 -12.88 12.66
C HIS A 93 3.85 -13.04 11.20
N ALA A 94 3.34 -11.96 10.59
CA ALA A 94 2.95 -11.97 9.18
C ALA A 94 4.15 -12.14 8.23
N GLY A 95 5.35 -11.74 8.67
CA GLY A 95 6.62 -11.96 7.98
C GLY A 95 7.63 -12.64 8.90
N MET A 96 8.85 -12.10 8.95
CA MET A 96 9.90 -12.59 9.85
C MET A 96 9.90 -11.84 11.20
N PRO A 97 10.36 -12.46 12.30
CA PRO A 97 10.58 -11.76 13.56
C PRO A 97 11.47 -10.52 13.37
N GLY A 98 11.02 -9.37 13.88
CA GLY A 98 11.70 -8.08 13.73
C GLY A 98 11.41 -7.33 12.43
N GLN A 99 10.69 -7.93 11.47
CA GLN A 99 10.28 -7.25 10.24
C GLN A 99 8.98 -6.47 10.47
N ALA A 100 9.01 -5.15 10.22
CA ALA A 100 7.81 -4.33 10.15
C ALA A 100 7.22 -4.43 8.74
N LEU A 101 6.03 -5.04 8.62
CA LEU A 101 5.30 -5.10 7.35
C LEU A 101 4.31 -3.92 7.26
N PRO A 102 4.20 -3.27 6.08
CA PRO A 102 3.07 -2.41 5.77
C PRO A 102 1.74 -3.18 5.88
N SER A 103 0.67 -2.49 6.26
CA SER A 103 -0.64 -3.12 6.49
C SER A 103 -1.12 -3.93 5.29
N GLU A 104 -0.90 -3.45 4.06
CA GLU A 104 -1.30 -4.14 2.85
C GLU A 104 -0.60 -5.51 2.68
N ASN A 105 0.70 -5.59 2.95
CA ASN A 105 1.45 -6.84 2.93
C ASN A 105 1.06 -7.76 4.09
N ALA A 106 0.81 -7.19 5.27
CA ALA A 106 0.40 -7.95 6.45
C ALA A 106 -0.96 -8.63 6.23
N HIS A 107 -1.95 -7.90 5.69
CA HIS A 107 -3.25 -8.47 5.35
C HIS A 107 -3.13 -9.55 4.27
N PHE A 108 -2.33 -9.31 3.24
CA PHE A 108 -2.10 -10.28 2.18
C PHE A 108 -1.53 -11.60 2.72
N ALA A 109 -0.54 -11.53 3.62
CA ALA A 109 0.02 -12.68 4.31
C ALA A 109 -0.99 -13.37 5.26
N ILE A 110 -1.77 -12.60 6.02
CA ILE A 110 -2.84 -13.12 6.91
C ILE A 110 -3.86 -13.94 6.12
N PHE A 111 -4.16 -13.53 4.89
CA PHE A 111 -5.04 -14.24 3.97
C PHE A 111 -4.41 -15.48 3.30
N GLY A 112 -3.14 -15.78 3.61
CA GLY A 112 -2.44 -16.97 3.16
C GLY A 112 -1.79 -16.84 1.78
N TYR A 113 -1.62 -15.62 1.27
CA TYR A 113 -0.94 -15.36 0.01
C TYR A 113 0.56 -15.15 0.19
N ASP A 114 1.31 -15.48 -0.86
CA ASP A 114 2.75 -15.32 -0.89
C ASP A 114 3.18 -13.90 -1.29
N GLU A 115 4.23 -13.36 -0.66
CA GLU A 115 4.72 -12.00 -0.94
C GLU A 115 5.02 -11.76 -2.43
N GLN A 116 5.51 -12.78 -3.14
CA GLN A 116 5.79 -12.70 -4.58
C GLN A 116 4.54 -12.45 -5.44
N ASP A 117 3.36 -12.81 -4.93
CA ASP A 117 2.08 -12.63 -5.61
C ASP A 117 1.44 -11.27 -5.27
N PHE A 118 2.08 -10.49 -4.39
CA PHE A 118 1.56 -9.19 -3.98
C PHE A 118 1.52 -8.23 -5.18
N PRO A 119 0.34 -7.67 -5.52
CA PRO A 119 0.19 -6.84 -6.71
C PRO A 119 0.75 -5.41 -6.54
N GLY A 120 1.23 -5.05 -5.35
CA GLY A 120 1.63 -3.68 -5.04
C GLY A 120 0.45 -2.80 -4.66
N ARG A 121 0.70 -1.76 -3.86
CA ARG A 121 -0.37 -0.94 -3.28
C ARG A 121 -1.13 -0.15 -4.34
N GLY A 122 -0.45 0.40 -5.35
CA GLY A 122 -1.11 1.15 -6.42
C GLY A 122 -2.20 0.35 -7.14
N ALA A 123 -1.97 -0.94 -7.39
CA ALA A 123 -2.99 -1.81 -8.02
C ALA A 123 -4.16 -2.12 -7.06
N LEU A 124 -3.89 -2.34 -5.77
CA LEU A 124 -4.95 -2.57 -4.78
C LEU A 124 -5.86 -1.35 -4.61
N GLU A 125 -5.28 -0.16 -4.58
CA GLU A 125 -6.01 1.09 -4.40
C GLU A 125 -6.82 1.45 -5.65
N ALA A 126 -6.30 1.16 -6.86
CA ALA A 126 -7.05 1.26 -8.10
C ALA A 126 -8.29 0.35 -8.08
N LEU A 127 -8.13 -0.92 -7.70
CA LEU A 127 -9.25 -1.87 -7.55
C LEU A 127 -10.25 -1.39 -6.50
N GLY A 128 -9.77 -0.91 -5.35
CA GLY A 128 -10.61 -0.42 -4.25
C GLY A 128 -11.42 0.83 -4.64
N ALA A 129 -10.89 1.65 -5.54
CA ALA A 129 -11.57 2.81 -6.10
C ALA A 129 -12.47 2.51 -7.32
N GLY A 130 -12.54 1.24 -7.76
CA GLY A 130 -13.34 0.84 -8.91
C GLY A 130 -12.75 1.28 -10.26
N VAL A 131 -11.45 1.57 -10.32
CA VAL A 131 -10.75 1.87 -11.57
C VAL A 131 -10.60 0.59 -12.39
N ASP A 132 -11.03 0.61 -13.64
CA ASP A 132 -10.83 -0.50 -14.57
C ASP A 132 -9.36 -0.56 -14.99
N ILE A 133 -8.69 -1.66 -14.65
CA ILE A 133 -7.25 -1.85 -14.90
C ILE A 133 -6.99 -3.22 -15.53
N SER A 134 -6.15 -3.24 -16.55
CA SER A 134 -5.75 -4.45 -17.25
C SER A 134 -4.53 -5.11 -16.59
N PRO A 135 -4.29 -6.42 -16.77
CA PRO A 135 -3.12 -7.11 -16.21
C PRO A 135 -1.76 -6.53 -16.61
N GLY A 136 -1.69 -5.85 -17.76
CA GLY A 136 -0.48 -5.19 -18.26
C GLY A 136 -0.21 -3.81 -17.65
N ASP A 137 -1.21 -3.21 -17.01
CA ASP A 137 -1.12 -1.83 -16.54
C ASP A 137 -0.23 -1.72 -15.30
N VAL A 138 0.34 -0.53 -15.12
CA VAL A 138 1.01 -0.12 -13.89
C VAL A 138 0.18 0.96 -13.23
N CYS A 139 -0.18 0.74 -11.98
CA CYS A 139 -0.94 1.66 -11.16
C CYS A 139 -0.02 2.27 -10.12
N VAL A 140 0.04 3.59 -10.04
CA VAL A 140 0.91 4.31 -9.10
C VAL A 140 0.04 5.24 -8.26
N LEU A 141 0.15 5.15 -6.92
CA LEU A 141 -0.54 6.10 -6.06
C LEU A 141 -0.02 7.49 -6.34
N SER A 142 -0.93 8.45 -6.35
CA SER A 142 -0.58 9.82 -6.69
C SER A 142 -1.46 10.79 -5.93
N HIS A 143 -0.89 11.95 -5.63
CA HIS A 143 -1.67 13.08 -5.15
C HIS A 143 -1.03 14.38 -5.57
N PHE A 144 -1.85 15.42 -5.66
CA PHE A 144 -1.36 16.75 -5.99
C PHE A 144 -0.67 17.38 -4.78
N ALA A 145 0.35 18.19 -5.06
CA ALA A 145 1.21 18.84 -4.08
C ALA A 145 1.59 20.27 -4.55
N SER A 146 2.08 21.08 -3.61
CA SER A 146 2.80 22.32 -3.96
C SER A 146 4.28 22.01 -4.13
N LEU A 147 4.79 22.36 -5.30
CA LEU A 147 6.18 22.21 -5.68
C LEU A 147 6.82 23.57 -5.96
N LYS A 148 8.06 23.71 -5.53
CA LYS A 148 8.90 24.88 -5.79
C LYS A 148 10.15 24.48 -6.54
N GLU A 149 10.44 25.17 -7.64
CA GLU A 149 11.68 24.99 -8.37
C GLU A 149 12.81 25.81 -7.72
N LYS A 150 13.97 25.18 -7.56
CA LYS A 150 15.19 25.81 -7.08
C LYS A 150 16.40 25.20 -7.79
N HIS A 151 17.06 25.99 -8.63
CA HIS A 151 18.28 25.59 -9.35
C HIS A 151 18.07 24.33 -10.22
N GLY A 152 16.97 24.27 -10.95
CA GLY A 152 16.60 23.15 -11.82
C GLY A 152 16.09 21.91 -11.08
N THR A 153 15.85 21.99 -9.76
CA THR A 153 15.33 20.87 -8.96
C THR A 153 14.03 21.24 -8.27
N LEU A 154 13.05 20.34 -8.30
CA LEU A 154 11.77 20.51 -7.61
C LEU A 154 11.89 20.13 -6.14
N ILE A 155 11.33 20.95 -5.27
CA ILE A 155 11.24 20.78 -3.83
C ILE A 155 9.76 20.62 -3.47
N LEU A 156 9.46 19.68 -2.57
CA LEU A 156 8.13 19.53 -2.01
C LEU A 156 7.87 20.66 -1.00
N GLU A 157 7.05 21.63 -1.35
CA GLU A 157 6.72 22.75 -0.46
C GLU A 157 5.54 22.41 0.47
N ARG A 158 4.54 21.70 -0.06
CA ARG A 158 3.37 21.22 0.69
C ARG A 158 2.92 19.86 0.14
N ASP A 159 2.91 18.82 0.97
CA ASP A 159 2.59 17.44 0.53
C ASP A 159 1.10 17.28 0.15
N LYS A 160 0.21 17.99 0.85
CA LYS A 160 -1.25 17.85 0.74
C LYS A 160 -1.92 19.20 0.95
N PRO A 161 -1.81 20.13 -0.02
CA PRO A 161 -2.50 21.42 0.08
C PRO A 161 -4.02 21.20 0.17
N ALA A 162 -4.72 22.09 0.86
CA ALA A 162 -6.18 22.07 0.85
C ALA A 162 -6.68 22.42 -0.55
N ALA A 163 -7.84 21.91 -0.95
CA ALA A 163 -8.49 22.31 -2.19
C ALA A 163 -9.99 22.18 -2.03
N GLU A 164 -10.72 23.15 -2.58
CA GLU A 164 -12.15 22.99 -2.78
C GLU A 164 -12.42 21.97 -3.89
N HIS A 165 -13.64 21.42 -3.90
CA HIS A 165 -14.01 20.37 -4.85
C HIS A 165 -13.81 20.80 -6.31
N ASP A 166 -14.33 21.97 -6.68
CA ASP A 166 -14.25 22.50 -8.05
C ASP A 166 -12.81 22.80 -8.48
N GLU A 167 -11.95 23.19 -7.53
CA GLU A 167 -10.53 23.42 -7.80
C GLU A 167 -9.83 22.10 -8.13
N ALA A 168 -10.08 21.07 -7.31
CA ALA A 168 -9.52 19.74 -7.52
C ALA A 168 -9.96 19.15 -8.86
N GLU A 169 -11.25 19.23 -9.19
CA GLU A 169 -11.76 18.76 -10.48
C GLU A 169 -11.11 19.48 -11.65
N ALA A 170 -11.05 20.81 -11.61
CA ALA A 170 -10.45 21.60 -12.69
C ALA A 170 -8.95 21.31 -12.89
N LEU A 171 -8.20 21.11 -11.80
CA LEU A 171 -6.78 20.75 -11.88
C LEU A 171 -6.59 19.34 -12.42
N ILE A 172 -7.42 18.38 -12.01
CA ILE A 172 -7.38 16.99 -12.50
C ILE A 172 -7.69 16.93 -13.99
N ASP A 173 -8.73 17.65 -14.44
CA ASP A 173 -9.10 17.69 -15.86
C ASP A 173 -7.96 18.21 -16.74
N ALA A 174 -7.20 19.20 -16.27
CA ALA A 174 -6.08 19.78 -17.01
C ALA A 174 -4.93 18.79 -17.27
N VAL A 175 -4.80 17.74 -16.45
CA VAL A 175 -3.69 16.77 -16.50
C VAL A 175 -4.16 15.32 -16.58
N ARG A 176 -5.43 15.11 -16.95
CA ARG A 176 -6.11 13.82 -16.86
C ARG A 176 -5.49 12.73 -17.74
N GLU A 177 -5.09 13.09 -18.95
CA GLU A 177 -4.58 12.14 -19.94
C GLU A 177 -3.29 12.65 -20.59
N TYR A 178 -2.37 11.73 -20.87
CA TYR A 178 -1.12 12.02 -21.56
C TYR A 178 -0.64 10.78 -22.30
N ARG A 179 0.04 10.97 -23.44
CA ARG A 179 0.58 9.87 -24.24
C ARG A 179 1.99 10.21 -24.70
N ILE A 180 2.94 9.29 -24.47
CA ILE A 180 4.32 9.43 -24.94
C ILE A 180 4.95 8.06 -25.19
N GLY A 181 5.69 7.90 -26.28
CA GLY A 181 6.51 6.71 -26.52
C GLY A 181 5.74 5.38 -26.50
N GLY A 182 4.46 5.37 -26.92
CA GLY A 182 3.60 4.18 -26.87
C GLY A 182 3.07 3.83 -25.47
N VAL A 183 3.23 4.72 -24.49
CA VAL A 183 2.65 4.62 -23.15
C VAL A 183 1.48 5.60 -23.04
N ASP A 184 0.32 5.06 -22.70
CA ASP A 184 -0.87 5.81 -22.31
C ASP A 184 -0.86 6.03 -20.80
N ILE A 185 -1.10 7.27 -20.37
CA ILE A 185 -1.12 7.67 -18.96
C ILE A 185 -2.45 8.33 -18.67
N ARG A 186 -3.16 7.84 -17.65
CA ARG A 186 -4.41 8.41 -17.16
C ARG A 186 -4.39 8.62 -15.65
N PHE A 187 -4.84 9.78 -15.20
CA PHE A 187 -5.08 10.05 -13.79
C PHE A 187 -6.54 9.73 -13.43
N HIS A 188 -6.71 8.85 -12.45
CA HIS A 188 -8.01 8.48 -11.90
C HIS A 188 -8.14 9.04 -10.48
N GLN A 189 -9.06 9.99 -10.29
CA GLN A 189 -9.33 10.54 -8.97
C GLN A 189 -9.96 9.49 -8.06
N THR A 190 -9.48 9.40 -6.83
CA THR A 190 -10.08 8.58 -5.77
C THR A 190 -10.78 9.43 -4.73
N ARG A 191 -10.12 10.50 -4.25
CA ARG A 191 -10.71 11.45 -3.28
C ARG A 191 -10.00 12.80 -3.30
N GLY A 192 -10.72 13.88 -3.62
CA GLY A 192 -10.13 15.22 -3.65
C GLY A 192 -8.91 15.26 -4.57
N LEU A 193 -7.75 15.66 -4.03
CA LEU A 193 -6.48 15.68 -4.77
C LEU A 193 -5.76 14.32 -4.87
N PHE A 194 -6.32 13.24 -4.33
CA PHE A 194 -5.75 11.90 -4.37
C PHE A 194 -6.28 11.13 -5.56
N GLY A 195 -5.41 10.30 -6.14
CA GLY A 195 -5.76 9.46 -7.26
C GLY A 195 -4.74 8.34 -7.51
N VAL A 196 -4.98 7.63 -8.59
CA VAL A 196 -4.07 6.62 -9.13
C VAL A 196 -3.74 7.01 -10.56
N ILE A 197 -2.44 7.06 -10.88
CA ILE A 197 -1.98 7.13 -12.25
C ILE A 197 -1.92 5.70 -12.81
N VAL A 198 -2.64 5.45 -13.89
CA VAL A 198 -2.59 4.20 -14.65
C VAL A 198 -1.73 4.42 -15.89
N LEU A 199 -0.70 3.60 -16.05
CA LEU A 199 0.15 3.55 -17.23
C LEU A 199 -0.11 2.25 -18.00
N SER A 200 -0.42 2.37 -19.29
CA SER A 200 -0.69 1.25 -20.21
C SER A 200 0.31 1.25 -21.35
N GLY A 201 0.83 0.07 -21.70
CA GLY A 201 1.87 -0.10 -22.73
C GLY A 201 2.99 -1.03 -22.26
N ASP A 202 4.19 -0.90 -22.83
CA ASP A 202 5.38 -1.65 -22.41
C ASP A 202 6.01 -1.06 -21.15
N VAL A 203 5.29 -1.19 -20.03
CA VAL A 203 5.65 -0.60 -18.73
C VAL A 203 5.96 -1.68 -17.68
N SER A 204 6.49 -1.29 -16.51
CA SER A 204 6.81 -2.17 -15.38
C SER A 204 6.66 -1.40 -14.06
N PRO A 205 6.14 -2.01 -12.98
CA PRO A 205 5.98 -1.35 -11.69
C PRO A 205 7.30 -1.16 -10.93
N CYS A 206 8.42 -1.70 -11.43
CA CYS A 206 9.72 -1.65 -10.78
C CYS A 206 10.42 -0.29 -10.97
N ILE A 207 9.79 0.78 -10.49
CA ILE A 207 10.22 2.17 -10.57
C ILE A 207 10.23 2.84 -9.19
N THR A 208 11.07 3.85 -9.01
CA THR A 208 11.14 4.62 -7.75
C THR A 208 9.99 5.60 -7.62
N ASP A 209 9.64 5.89 -6.36
CA ASP A 209 8.67 6.91 -5.99
C ASP A 209 9.24 8.32 -6.16
N THR A 210 8.37 9.33 -6.22
CA THR A 210 8.80 10.75 -6.28
C THR A 210 8.60 11.49 -4.96
N ASN A 211 7.65 11.07 -4.12
CA ASN A 211 7.31 11.78 -2.90
C ASN A 211 8.36 11.56 -1.79
N PRO A 212 9.10 12.60 -1.34
CA PRO A 212 10.08 12.47 -0.26
C PRO A 212 9.46 12.34 1.15
N MET A 213 8.13 12.47 1.27
CA MET A 213 7.35 12.40 2.53
C MET A 213 7.76 13.43 3.58
N ARG A 214 8.53 14.44 3.18
CA ARG A 214 9.02 15.52 4.04
C ARG A 214 9.03 16.82 3.26
N GLU A 215 8.29 17.80 3.75
CA GLU A 215 8.30 19.16 3.20
C GLU A 215 9.70 19.78 3.29
N GLY A 216 10.05 20.61 2.30
CA GLY A 216 11.38 21.18 2.12
C GLY A 216 12.42 20.22 1.53
N ALA A 217 12.09 18.95 1.30
CA ALA A 217 12.98 17.99 0.65
C ALA A 217 12.88 18.05 -0.87
N LEU A 218 13.97 17.67 -1.55
CA LEU A 218 14.02 17.51 -3.00
C LEU A 218 13.13 16.34 -3.42
N LEU A 219 12.42 16.50 -4.54
CA LEU A 219 11.69 15.39 -5.15
C LEU A 219 12.68 14.32 -5.62
N MET A 220 12.27 13.07 -5.44
CA MET A 220 13.01 11.94 -5.97
C MET A 220 12.73 11.79 -7.46
N GLU A 221 13.77 11.50 -8.23
CA GLU A 221 13.64 11.24 -9.66
C GLU A 221 13.04 9.85 -9.89
N VAL A 222 12.11 9.73 -10.85
CA VAL A 222 11.60 8.43 -11.30
C VAL A 222 12.69 7.69 -12.06
N LYS A 223 13.12 6.56 -11.53
CA LYS A 223 14.13 5.67 -12.10
C LYS A 223 13.66 4.23 -12.03
N PRO A 224 14.10 3.36 -12.93
CA PRO A 224 14.03 1.92 -12.70
C PRO A 224 14.72 1.57 -11.38
N TRP A 225 14.19 0.58 -10.66
CA TRP A 225 14.92 -0.01 -9.54
C TRP A 225 16.29 -0.51 -9.97
N LEU A 226 17.26 -0.52 -9.05
CA LEU A 226 18.62 -0.95 -9.36
C LEU A 226 18.67 -2.37 -9.95
N THR A 227 17.87 -3.28 -9.40
CA THR A 227 17.70 -4.67 -9.86
C THR A 227 17.03 -4.78 -11.24
N HIS A 228 16.35 -3.73 -11.69
CA HIS A 228 15.63 -3.65 -12.96
C HIS A 228 16.22 -2.58 -13.88
N SER A 229 17.43 -2.11 -13.60
CA SER A 229 18.08 -1.02 -14.33
C SER A 229 18.32 -1.32 -15.82
N ARG A 230 18.33 -2.60 -16.21
CA ARG A 230 18.45 -3.05 -17.61
C ARG A 230 17.13 -3.49 -18.25
N ASP A 231 16.04 -3.51 -17.49
CA ASP A 231 14.71 -3.84 -18.00
C ASP A 231 14.16 -2.66 -18.82
N MET A 232 13.89 -2.90 -20.11
CA MET A 232 13.36 -1.91 -21.02
C MET A 232 11.97 -1.43 -20.59
N LYS A 233 11.13 -2.30 -20.02
CA LYS A 233 9.80 -1.91 -19.55
C LYS A 233 9.86 -0.97 -18.36
N ALA A 234 10.80 -1.21 -17.43
CA ALA A 234 11.03 -0.31 -16.29
C ALA A 234 11.59 1.04 -16.74
N ARG A 235 12.50 1.06 -17.72
CA ARG A 235 13.03 2.30 -18.32
C ARG A 235 11.94 3.10 -19.02
N ASN A 236 11.13 2.46 -19.86
CA ASN A 236 10.02 3.09 -20.56
C ASN A 236 9.01 3.67 -19.56
N CYS A 237 8.64 2.90 -18.54
CA CYS A 237 7.73 3.36 -17.48
C CYS A 237 8.29 4.58 -16.73
N ALA A 238 9.56 4.55 -16.34
CA ALA A 238 10.19 5.65 -15.62
C ALA A 238 10.28 6.92 -16.47
N GLN A 239 10.64 6.78 -17.75
CA GLN A 239 10.72 7.90 -18.69
C GLN A 239 9.35 8.51 -18.96
N ALA A 240 8.34 7.67 -19.22
CA ALA A 240 6.98 8.12 -19.50
C ALA A 240 6.35 8.81 -18.28
N LEU A 241 6.49 8.22 -17.09
CA LEU A 241 5.98 8.83 -15.85
C LEU A 241 6.71 10.14 -15.55
N LYS A 242 8.04 10.20 -15.69
CA LYS A 242 8.79 11.46 -15.51
C LYS A 242 8.32 12.54 -16.47
N ALA A 243 8.15 12.21 -17.75
CA ALA A 243 7.66 13.16 -18.75
C ALA A 243 6.26 13.68 -18.41
N TYR A 244 5.35 12.78 -17.99
CA TYR A 244 4.01 13.16 -17.53
C TYR A 244 4.05 14.10 -16.32
N LEU A 245 4.86 13.80 -15.30
CA LEU A 245 4.93 14.63 -14.09
C LEU A 245 5.51 16.02 -14.36
N LEU A 246 6.51 16.12 -15.23
CA LEU A 246 7.07 17.42 -15.65
C LEU A 246 6.08 18.22 -16.49
N TRP A 247 5.42 17.57 -17.45
CA TRP A 247 4.35 18.19 -18.23
C TRP A 247 3.19 18.67 -17.34
N ALA A 248 2.75 17.84 -16.40
CA ALA A 248 1.71 18.20 -15.44
C ALA A 248 2.15 19.40 -14.59
N TYR A 249 3.42 19.45 -14.15
CA TYR A 249 3.96 20.60 -13.44
C TYR A 249 3.89 21.90 -14.26
N GLU A 250 4.29 21.85 -15.53
CA GLU A 250 4.21 23.00 -16.44
C GLU A 250 2.76 23.46 -16.66
N MET A 251 1.85 22.51 -16.92
CA MET A 251 0.42 22.80 -17.11
C MET A 251 -0.22 23.43 -15.88
N LEU A 252 0.07 22.88 -14.69
CA LEU A 252 -0.56 23.32 -13.45
C LEU A 252 0.04 24.63 -12.93
N CYS A 253 1.32 24.92 -13.17
CA CYS A 253 1.94 26.21 -12.83
C CYS A 253 1.21 27.40 -13.46
N HIS A 254 0.65 27.23 -14.66
CA HIS A 254 -0.06 28.28 -15.40
C HIS A 254 -1.58 28.13 -15.34
N HIS A 255 -2.09 27.16 -14.58
CA HIS A 255 -3.52 26.90 -14.51
C HIS A 255 -4.26 27.99 -13.73
N ARG A 256 -5.43 28.40 -14.23
CA ARG A 256 -6.24 29.50 -13.66
C ARG A 256 -6.56 29.35 -12.17
N VAL A 257 -6.66 28.12 -11.68
CA VAL A 257 -6.89 27.86 -10.25
C VAL A 257 -5.70 28.42 -9.46
N ASN A 258 -4.47 28.08 -9.85
CA ASN A 258 -3.27 28.50 -9.15
C ASN A 258 -2.94 29.99 -9.32
N THR A 259 -3.40 30.65 -10.39
CA THR A 259 -3.20 32.10 -10.55
C THR A 259 -4.02 32.93 -9.56
N HIS A 260 -5.09 32.36 -9.00
CA HIS A 260 -6.00 33.08 -8.08
C HIS A 260 -5.92 32.57 -6.62
N ARG A 261 -5.08 31.57 -6.33
CA ARG A 261 -4.90 31.05 -4.98
C ARG A 261 -4.06 32.01 -4.13
N ALA A 262 -4.56 32.31 -2.93
CA ALA A 262 -3.78 32.98 -1.88
C ALA A 262 -2.91 32.00 -1.07
N GLU A 263 -3.23 30.71 -1.12
CA GLU A 263 -2.48 29.62 -0.49
C GLU A 263 -1.34 29.11 -1.36
N PHE A 264 -0.69 28.02 -0.93
CA PHE A 264 0.26 27.28 -1.75
C PHE A 264 -0.38 26.84 -3.08
N PRO A 265 0.33 27.00 -4.21
CA PRO A 265 -0.17 26.52 -5.49
C PRO A 265 -0.26 24.99 -5.49
N ILE A 266 -1.26 24.45 -6.18
CA ILE A 266 -1.40 23.01 -6.41
C ILE A 266 -0.86 22.73 -7.81
N ASN A 267 0.47 22.75 -7.93
CA ASN A 267 1.15 22.83 -9.21
C ASN A 267 1.95 21.58 -9.55
N GLY A 268 1.90 20.51 -8.76
CA GLY A 268 2.58 19.27 -9.10
C GLY A 268 1.87 18.04 -8.60
N ILE A 269 2.34 16.89 -9.05
CA ILE A 269 1.85 15.57 -8.64
C ILE A 269 3.05 14.79 -8.10
N VAL A 270 2.87 14.14 -6.95
CA VAL A 270 3.85 13.23 -6.38
C VAL A 270 3.30 11.82 -6.38
N THR A 271 4.18 10.82 -6.44
CA THR A 271 3.83 9.42 -6.69
C THR A 271 4.46 8.48 -5.68
N GLN A 272 3.75 7.38 -5.38
CA GLN A 272 4.19 6.35 -4.44
C GLN A 272 3.71 4.94 -4.82
N ARG A 273 4.48 3.92 -4.44
CA ARG A 273 4.09 2.51 -4.35
C ARG A 273 3.42 1.98 -5.63
N ALA A 274 4.16 2.01 -6.74
CA ALA A 274 3.74 1.39 -7.98
C ALA A 274 3.33 -0.09 -7.79
N GLY A 275 2.31 -0.52 -8.53
CA GLY A 275 1.77 -1.87 -8.50
C GLY A 275 1.26 -2.31 -9.86
N ARG A 276 1.10 -3.62 -10.03
CA ARG A 276 0.53 -4.27 -11.20
C ARG A 276 -0.25 -5.50 -10.74
N LEU A 277 -1.41 -5.73 -11.35
CA LEU A 277 -2.20 -6.92 -11.07
C LEU A 277 -1.38 -8.20 -11.19
N ARG A 278 -1.59 -9.11 -10.24
CA ARG A 278 -1.03 -10.45 -10.23
C ARG A 278 -2.17 -11.46 -10.21
N ALA A 279 -1.98 -12.57 -10.90
CA ALA A 279 -2.90 -13.69 -10.81
C ALA A 279 -2.73 -14.34 -9.44
N VAL A 280 -3.75 -14.22 -8.59
CA VAL A 280 -3.82 -14.85 -7.27
C VAL A 280 -4.94 -15.89 -7.25
N ARG A 281 -4.79 -16.93 -6.45
CA ARG A 281 -5.85 -17.93 -6.27
C ARG A 281 -7.02 -17.27 -5.52
N PRO A 282 -8.24 -17.24 -6.07
CA PRO A 282 -9.36 -16.63 -5.37
C PRO A 282 -9.74 -17.44 -4.12
N PHE A 283 -10.30 -16.76 -3.12
CA PHE A 283 -11.05 -17.43 -2.06
C PHE A 283 -12.22 -18.20 -2.67
N GLN A 284 -12.35 -19.48 -2.31
CA GLN A 284 -13.53 -20.25 -2.67
C GLN A 284 -14.73 -19.68 -1.90
N ARG A 285 -15.79 -19.34 -2.64
CA ARG A 285 -17.07 -18.88 -2.08
C ARG A 285 -17.87 -20.05 -1.55
#